data_AF-A0A1M7C7S2-F1
#
_entry.id   AF-A0A1M7C7S2-F1
#
_cell.length_a   1.000
_cell.length_b   1.000
_cell.length_c   1.000
_cell.angle_alpha   90.00
_cell.angle_beta   90.00
_cell.angle_gamma   90.00
#
_symmetry.space_group_name_H-M   'P 1'
#
loop_
_entity.id
_entity.type
_entity.pdbx_description
1 polymer ?
#
loop_
_entity_poly.entity_id
_entity_poly.type
_entity_poly.pdbx_seq_one_letter_code
_entity_poly.pdbx_strand_id
1 'polypeptide(L)'
;MAILNMSKTLFKSLFHGPYTTLYPLKEKEKYERTRGKIEIDMPQCIYCGMCQRRCPTGAIQVDKASASWGIDRLKCIQCGYCSEVCPKKCLSIDNHYTAPSYGESKDKFTNA
;
A
#
# COMPACT_ATOMS: atom_id res chain seq x y z
N MET A 1 -36.41 -34.17 -0.37
CA MET A 1 -36.08 -33.81 -1.78
C MET A 1 -35.25 -32.52 -1.80
N ALA A 2 -33.94 -32.60 -1.58
CA ALA A 2 -33.05 -31.43 -1.50
C ALA A 2 -32.09 -31.29 -2.71
N ILE A 3 -32.15 -32.23 -3.67
CA ILE A 3 -31.19 -32.36 -4.77
C ILE A 3 -31.46 -31.37 -5.93
N LEU A 4 -32.71 -30.93 -6.13
CA LEU A 4 -33.13 -30.12 -7.29
C LEU A 4 -32.99 -28.61 -7.13
N ASN A 5 -32.68 -28.10 -5.93
CA ASN A 5 -32.53 -26.66 -5.72
C ASN A 5 -31.18 -26.13 -6.24
N MET A 6 -30.15 -26.97 -6.22
CA MET A 6 -28.81 -26.63 -6.71
C MET A 6 -28.72 -26.63 -8.25
N SER A 7 -29.54 -27.43 -8.94
CA SER A 7 -29.52 -27.49 -10.41
C SER A 7 -29.91 -26.17 -11.06
N LYS A 8 -30.93 -25.47 -10.52
CA LYS A 8 -31.34 -24.14 -10.99
C LYS A 8 -30.21 -23.11 -10.86
N THR A 9 -29.45 -23.15 -9.77
CA THR A 9 -28.28 -22.28 -9.56
C THR A 9 -27.15 -22.62 -10.53
N LEU A 10 -26.96 -23.91 -10.81
CA LEU A 10 -25.94 -24.40 -11.73
C LEU A 10 -26.19 -23.91 -13.16
N PHE A 11 -27.44 -24.00 -13.63
CA PHE A 11 -27.83 -23.44 -14.93
C PHE A 11 -27.63 -21.91 -14.98
N LYS A 12 -28.03 -21.17 -13.94
CA LYS A 12 -27.80 -19.71 -13.89
C LYS A 12 -26.31 -19.35 -13.91
N SER A 13 -25.48 -20.10 -13.17
CA SER A 13 -24.04 -19.86 -13.12
C SER A 13 -23.34 -20.16 -14.45
N LEU A 14 -23.81 -21.16 -15.21
CA LEU A 14 -23.23 -21.50 -16.52
C LEU A 14 -23.46 -20.38 -17.55
N PHE A 15 -24.63 -19.74 -17.53
CA PHE A 15 -24.98 -18.68 -18.49
C PHE A 15 -24.47 -17.28 -18.10
N HIS A 16 -24.04 -17.04 -16.85
CA HIS A 16 -23.59 -15.70 -16.42
C HIS A 16 -22.13 -15.37 -16.75
N GLY A 17 -21.39 -16.30 -17.38
CA GLY A 17 -19.96 -16.15 -17.67
C GLY A 17 -19.09 -16.19 -16.40
N PRO A 18 -17.76 -16.26 -16.55
CA PRO A 18 -16.86 -16.23 -15.41
C PRO A 18 -16.88 -14.82 -14.77
N TYR A 19 -17.09 -14.76 -13.46
CA TYR A 19 -17.00 -13.51 -12.69
C TYR A 19 -15.55 -13.01 -12.54
N THR A 20 -14.56 -13.80 -12.95
CA THR A 20 -13.14 -13.51 -12.77
C THR A 20 -12.64 -12.45 -13.76
N THR A 21 -11.75 -11.58 -13.30
CA THR A 21 -10.96 -10.71 -14.17
C THR A 21 -9.70 -11.44 -14.63
N LEU A 22 -9.35 -11.31 -15.91
CA LEU A 22 -8.18 -11.95 -16.51
C LEU A 22 -6.88 -11.24 -16.10
N TYR A 23 -6.39 -11.47 -14.88
CA TYR A 23 -5.05 -11.02 -14.47
C TYR A 23 -3.98 -11.90 -15.14
N PRO A 24 -2.88 -11.35 -15.69
CA PRO A 24 -2.45 -9.95 -15.69
C PRO A 24 -2.86 -9.12 -16.93
N LEU A 25 -3.61 -9.68 -17.89
CA LEU A 25 -3.98 -8.99 -19.13
C LEU A 25 -4.94 -7.80 -18.90
N LYS A 26 -5.85 -7.92 -17.95
CA LYS A 26 -6.78 -6.86 -17.54
C LYS A 26 -6.59 -6.56 -16.06
N GLU A 27 -6.02 -5.40 -15.76
CA GLU A 27 -5.89 -4.93 -14.39
C GLU A 27 -7.27 -4.69 -13.75
N LYS A 28 -7.34 -4.92 -12.44
CA LYS A 28 -8.53 -4.61 -11.66
C LYS A 28 -8.63 -3.10 -11.44
N GLU A 29 -9.83 -2.55 -11.62
CA GLU A 29 -10.11 -1.14 -11.34
C GLU A 29 -9.82 -0.83 -9.86
N LYS A 30 -9.10 0.27 -9.62
CA LYS A 30 -8.73 0.74 -8.28
C LYS A 30 -9.77 1.75 -7.81
N TYR A 31 -10.13 1.68 -6.53
CA TYR A 31 -11.01 2.68 -5.92
C TYR A 31 -10.20 3.88 -5.43
N GLU A 32 -10.83 5.05 -5.38
CA GLU A 32 -10.17 6.31 -5.02
C GLU A 32 -9.50 6.31 -3.63
N ARG A 33 -10.06 5.54 -2.68
CA ARG A 33 -9.59 5.46 -1.27
C ARG A 33 -8.79 4.19 -0.98
N THR A 34 -8.27 3.54 -2.01
CA THR A 34 -7.46 2.32 -1.84
C THR A 34 -6.14 2.70 -1.16
N ARG A 35 -5.73 1.94 -0.15
CA ARG A 35 -4.47 2.17 0.55
C ARG A 35 -3.38 1.29 -0.05
N GLY A 36 -2.44 1.89 -0.76
CA GLY A 36 -1.28 1.22 -1.34
C GLY A 36 0.03 1.68 -0.71
N LYS A 37 1.08 1.80 -1.54
CA LYS A 37 2.43 2.17 -1.10
C LYS A 37 2.48 3.62 -0.60
N ILE A 38 3.42 3.90 0.31
CA ILE A 38 3.66 5.25 0.81
C ILE A 38 4.71 5.91 -0.09
N GLU A 39 4.41 7.07 -0.63
CA GLU A 39 5.35 7.90 -1.39
C GLU A 39 5.76 9.12 -0.56
N ILE A 40 7.01 9.55 -0.72
CA ILE A 40 7.57 10.71 -0.02
C ILE A 40 8.10 11.73 -1.01
N ASP A 41 7.72 12.99 -0.81
CA ASP A 41 8.34 14.15 -1.46
C ASP A 41 9.50 14.66 -0.59
N MET A 42 10.72 14.21 -0.92
CA MET A 42 11.93 14.49 -0.13
C MET A 42 12.27 15.99 0.00
N PRO A 43 12.19 16.83 -1.06
CA PRO A 43 12.39 18.28 -0.95
C PRO A 43 11.55 18.98 0.13
N GLN A 44 10.36 18.47 0.44
CA GLN A 44 9.48 19.05 1.46
C GLN A 44 9.71 18.47 2.87
N CYS A 45 10.51 17.41 2.99
CA CYS A 45 10.77 16.74 4.25
C CYS A 45 11.76 17.53 5.11
N ILE A 46 11.36 17.84 6.34
CA ILE A 46 12.18 18.55 7.34
C ILE A 46 12.79 17.62 8.40
N TYR A 47 12.77 16.29 8.16
CA TYR A 47 13.31 15.27 9.07
C TYR A 47 12.82 15.39 10.53
N CYS A 48 11.54 15.75 10.73
CA CYS A 48 10.97 15.96 12.07
C CYS A 48 10.76 14.67 12.90
N GLY A 49 10.76 13.50 12.27
CA GLY A 49 10.59 12.21 12.92
C GLY A 49 9.17 11.89 13.45
N MET A 50 8.17 12.74 13.21
CA MET A 50 6.78 12.51 13.62
C MET A 50 6.21 11.20 13.03
N CYS A 51 6.51 10.92 11.76
CA CYS A 51 6.09 9.70 11.08
C CYS A 51 6.70 8.43 11.69
N GLN A 52 7.96 8.48 12.14
CA GLN A 52 8.62 7.39 12.86
C GLN A 52 7.93 7.12 14.20
N ARG A 53 7.68 8.15 15.02
CA ARG A 53 7.05 7.98 16.34
C ARG A 53 5.63 7.44 16.26
N ARG A 54 4.88 7.78 15.20
CA ARG A 54 3.50 7.34 15.02
C ARG A 54 3.38 5.99 14.32
N CYS A 55 4.45 5.47 13.72
CA CYS A 55 4.42 4.20 13.01
C CYS A 55 4.21 3.03 13.99
N PRO A 56 3.10 2.27 13.90
CA PRO A 56 2.82 1.19 14.85
C PRO A 56 3.80 0.02 14.73
N THR A 57 4.40 -0.19 13.56
CA THR A 57 5.35 -1.28 13.30
C THR A 57 6.81 -0.85 13.35
N GLY A 58 7.10 0.44 13.55
CA GLY A 58 8.47 0.97 13.51
C GLY A 58 9.14 0.83 12.14
N ALA A 59 8.37 0.82 11.05
CA ALA A 59 8.88 0.66 9.69
C ALA A 59 9.67 1.87 9.17
N ILE A 60 9.45 3.07 9.73
CA ILE A 60 10.07 4.32 9.28
C ILE A 60 11.21 4.69 10.23
N GLN A 61 12.36 5.03 9.67
CA GLN A 61 13.53 5.54 10.37
C GLN A 61 13.90 6.92 9.82
N VAL A 62 14.06 7.89 10.72
CA VAL A 62 14.41 9.27 10.41
C VAL A 62 15.55 9.67 11.31
N ASP A 63 16.64 10.13 10.71
CA ASP A 63 17.73 10.78 11.43
C ASP A 63 17.88 12.22 10.94
N LYS A 64 17.75 13.15 11.88
CA LYS A 64 17.83 14.59 11.64
C LYS A 64 19.28 15.05 11.47
N ALA A 65 20.25 14.37 12.12
CA ALA A 65 21.66 14.76 12.04
C ALA A 65 22.26 14.40 10.68
N SER A 66 21.97 13.20 10.18
CA SER A 66 22.39 12.75 8.85
C SER A 66 21.43 13.13 7.71
N ALA A 67 20.35 13.88 8.01
CA ALA A 67 19.28 14.19 7.06
C ALA A 67 18.84 12.95 6.25
N SER A 68 18.64 11.84 6.95
CA SER A 68 18.26 10.57 6.33
C SER A 68 16.83 10.18 6.70
N TRP A 69 16.11 9.69 5.71
CA TRP A 69 14.77 9.14 5.86
C TRP A 69 14.72 7.79 5.16
N GLY A 70 14.21 6.77 5.83
CA GLY A 70 14.06 5.45 5.24
C GLY A 70 12.81 4.73 5.72
N ILE A 71 12.32 3.84 4.87
CA ILE A 71 11.16 2.99 5.14
C ILE A 71 11.46 1.55 4.76
N ASP A 72 11.20 0.65 5.69
CA ASP A 72 11.20 -0.79 5.47
C ASP A 72 9.80 -1.21 4.98
N ARG A 73 9.71 -1.56 3.69
CA ARG A 73 8.43 -1.88 3.06
C ARG A 73 7.85 -3.20 3.54
N LEU A 74 8.69 -4.14 4.01
CA LEU A 74 8.22 -5.41 4.58
C LEU A 74 7.56 -5.23 5.94
N LYS A 75 7.94 -4.20 6.69
CA LYS A 75 7.31 -3.85 7.99
C LYS A 75 6.11 -2.92 7.85
N CYS A 76 5.90 -2.32 6.68
CA CYS A 76 4.83 -1.35 6.48
C CYS A 76 3.48 -2.05 6.29
N ILE A 77 2.53 -1.77 7.19
CA ILE A 77 1.14 -2.29 7.11
C ILE A 77 0.18 -1.35 6.36
N GLN A 78 0.71 -0.34 5.65
CA GLN A 78 -0.08 0.60 4.81
C GLN A 78 -1.26 1.27 5.55
N CYS A 79 -1.09 1.57 6.84
CA CYS A 79 -2.14 2.16 7.68
C CYS A 79 -2.46 3.63 7.36
N GLY A 80 -1.51 4.39 6.82
CA GLY A 80 -1.68 5.81 6.47
C GLY A 80 -1.38 6.82 7.59
N TYR A 81 -1.10 6.40 8.83
CA TYR A 81 -0.86 7.36 9.92
C TYR A 81 0.30 8.32 9.67
N CYS A 82 1.32 7.89 8.93
CA CYS A 82 2.47 8.72 8.60
C CYS A 82 2.12 9.92 7.69
N SER A 83 1.14 9.79 6.78
CA SER A 83 0.67 10.90 5.93
C SER A 83 -0.27 11.84 6.70
N GLU A 84 -1.04 11.29 7.64
CA GLU A 84 -1.93 12.07 8.51
C GLU A 84 -1.14 12.96 9.49
N VAL A 85 -0.13 12.39 10.15
CA VAL A 85 0.66 13.09 11.18
C VAL A 85 1.72 14.04 10.60
N CYS A 86 2.07 13.92 9.32
CA CYS A 86 3.13 14.74 8.73
C CYS A 86 2.69 16.23 8.68
N PRO A 87 3.40 17.14 9.37
CA PRO A 87 3.03 18.55 9.41
C PRO A 87 3.22 19.25 8.05
N LYS A 88 4.22 18.80 7.27
CA LYS A 88 4.50 19.30 5.91
C LYS A 88 3.68 18.60 4.83
N LYS A 89 2.90 17.57 5.18
CA LYS A 89 2.13 16.75 4.22
C LYS A 89 2.96 16.23 3.04
N CYS A 90 4.25 15.96 3.26
CA CYS A 90 5.16 15.43 2.24
C CYS A 90 5.00 13.91 2.00
N LEU A 91 4.17 13.22 2.78
CA LEU A 91 3.91 11.80 2.66
C LEU A 91 2.50 11.59 2.11
N SER A 92 2.37 10.79 1.06
CA SER A 92 1.09 10.42 0.45
C SER A 92 0.93 8.91 0.40
N ILE A 93 -0.32 8.44 0.33
CA ILE A 93 -0.62 7.03 0.08
C ILE A 93 -1.04 6.91 -1.38
N ASP A 94 -0.30 6.10 -2.11
CA ASP A 94 -0.59 5.80 -3.51
C ASP A 94 -1.64 4.66 -3.58
N ASN A 95 -2.37 4.58 -4.69
CA ASN A 95 -3.37 3.54 -4.94
C ASN A 95 -2.74 2.23 -5.46
N HIS A 96 -1.43 2.22 -5.72
CA HIS A 96 -0.71 1.04 -6.18
C HIS A 96 -0.12 0.25 -5.01
N TYR A 97 -0.19 -1.07 -5.07
CA TYR A 97 0.49 -1.93 -4.10
C TYR A 97 2.01 -1.87 -4.30
N THR A 98 2.76 -2.20 -3.25
CA THR A 98 4.21 -2.35 -3.33
C THR A 98 4.56 -3.53 -4.23
N ALA A 99 5.38 -3.31 -5.25
CA ALA A 99 5.81 -4.38 -6.13
C ALA A 99 6.53 -5.50 -5.33
N PRO A 100 6.35 -6.77 -5.70
CA PRO A 100 7.05 -7.87 -5.05
C PRO A 100 8.57 -7.72 -5.25
N SER A 101 9.33 -7.83 -4.15
CA SER A 101 10.79 -7.80 -4.16
C SER A 101 11.36 -9.15 -3.70
N TYR A 102 12.45 -9.61 -4.31
CA TYR A 102 13.12 -10.84 -3.90
C TYR A 102 14.01 -10.67 -2.65
N GLY A 103 14.36 -9.42 -2.29
CA GLY A 103 15.23 -9.09 -1.15
C GLY A 103 14.63 -8.02 -0.23
N GLU A 104 15.48 -7.46 0.65
CA GLU A 104 15.08 -6.39 1.58
C GLU A 104 14.65 -5.12 0.82
N SER A 105 13.34 -4.84 0.78
CA SER A 105 12.79 -3.61 0.19
C SER A 105 12.86 -2.45 1.19
N LYS A 106 14.06 -1.90 1.36
CA LYS A 106 14.32 -0.72 2.18
C LYS A 106 14.62 0.48 1.29
N ASP A 107 13.72 1.45 1.30
CA ASP A 107 13.98 2.73 0.63
C ASP A 107 14.76 3.61 1.61
N LYS A 108 15.89 4.17 1.16
CA LYS A 108 16.71 5.09 1.95
C LYS A 108 16.99 6.32 1.12
N PHE A 109 16.68 7.48 1.67
CA PHE A 109 16.94 8.77 1.09
C PHE A 109 17.88 9.53 2.02
N THR A 110 18.97 10.01 1.46
CA THR A 110 19.97 10.83 2.13
C THR A 110 20.09 12.14 1.37
N ASN A 111 19.99 13.26 2.07
CA ASN A 111 20.39 14.54 1.49
C ASN A 111 21.92 14.62 1.56
N ALA A 112 22.58 14.35 0.44
CA ALA A 112 24.02 14.63 0.30
C ALA A 112 24.24 16.14 0.17
#